data_AF-A0A956CAI5-F1
#
_entry.id   AF-A0A956CAI5-F1
#
_cell.length_a   1.000
_cell.length_b   1.000
_cell.length_c   1.000
_cell.angle_alpha   90.00
_cell.angle_beta   90.00
_cell.angle_gamma   90.00
#
_symmetry.space_group_name_H-M   'P 1'
#
loop_
_entity.id
_entity.type
_entity.pdbx_description
1 polymer ?
#
loop_
_entity_poly.entity_id
_entity_poly.type
_entity_poly.pdbx_seq_one_letter_code
_entity_poly.pdbx_strand_id
1 'polypeptide(L)'
;MLMDPKVKSYLAEIGRRGGRASRRRLSAEAARDMVRVREARRAFRELYTQCFWSEDPNYRITLEDVPWVAERLMRYGGHEGWERGAKLCR
;
A
#
# COMPACT_ATOMS: atom_id res chain seq x y z
N MET A 1 -36.06 -7.40 -6.68
CA MET A 1 -36.30 -6.16 -5.92
C MET A 1 -35.77 -4.99 -6.77
N LEU A 2 -36.66 -4.18 -7.36
CA LEU A 2 -36.25 -3.03 -8.16
C LEU A 2 -35.75 -1.93 -7.22
N MET A 3 -34.51 -1.46 -7.39
CA MET A 3 -33.97 -0.34 -6.63
C MET A 3 -34.80 0.92 -6.88
N ASP A 4 -35.13 1.64 -5.81
CA ASP A 4 -35.86 2.92 -5.88
C ASP A 4 -35.09 3.93 -6.75
N PRO A 5 -35.74 4.56 -7.76
CA PRO A 5 -35.12 5.55 -8.63
C PRO A 5 -34.44 6.72 -7.89
N LYS A 6 -34.97 7.13 -6.73
CA LYS A 6 -34.38 8.19 -5.89
C LYS A 6 -33.08 7.73 -5.26
N VAL A 7 -33.02 6.50 -4.78
CA VAL A 7 -31.79 5.91 -4.21
C VAL A 7 -30.72 5.80 -5.30
N LYS A 8 -31.08 5.35 -6.50
CA LYS A 8 -30.16 5.30 -7.63
C LYS A 8 -29.60 6.68 -8.00
N SER A 9 -30.46 7.70 -8.04
CA SER A 9 -30.06 9.08 -8.34
C SER A 9 -29.11 9.64 -7.28
N TYR A 10 -29.43 9.42 -6.00
CA TYR A 10 -28.63 9.85 -4.87
C TYR A 10 -27.22 9.22 -4.89
N LEU A 11 -27.12 7.89 -5.09
CA LEU A 11 -25.85 7.20 -5.19
C LEU A 11 -24.99 7.69 -6.37
N ALA A 12 -25.62 7.98 -7.51
CA ALA A 12 -24.93 8.53 -8.68
C ALA A 12 -24.43 9.97 -8.45
N GLU A 13 -25.15 10.78 -7.66
CA GLU A 13 -24.72 12.11 -7.29
C GLU A 13 -23.50 12.08 -6.38
N ILE A 14 -23.55 11.31 -5.29
CA ILE A 14 -22.42 11.23 -4.34
C ILE A 14 -21.19 10.58 -4.99
N GLY A 15 -21.38 9.60 -5.87
CA GLY A 15 -20.29 8.99 -6.65
C GLY A 15 -19.63 9.99 -7.61
N ARG A 16 -20.41 10.85 -8.28
CA ARG A 16 -19.86 11.94 -9.12
C ARG A 16 -19.15 13.00 -8.29
N ARG A 17 -19.68 13.37 -7.12
CA ARG A 17 -19.04 14.34 -6.21
C ARG A 17 -17.73 13.79 -5.66
N GLY A 18 -17.72 12.54 -5.20
CA GLY A 18 -16.52 11.82 -4.76
C GLY A 18 -15.50 11.66 -5.88
N GLY A 19 -15.94 11.28 -7.08
CA GLY A 19 -15.08 11.21 -8.26
C GLY A 19 -14.45 12.55 -8.62
N ARG A 20 -15.23 13.65 -8.59
CA ARG A 20 -14.71 15.02 -8.84
C ARG A 20 -13.77 15.49 -7.73
N ALA A 21 -14.06 15.21 -6.46
CA ALA A 21 -13.15 15.53 -5.36
C ALA A 21 -11.85 14.70 -5.43
N SER A 22 -11.97 13.44 -5.87
CA SER A 22 -10.86 12.51 -6.11
C SER A 22 -10.12 12.78 -7.42
N ARG A 23 -10.55 13.73 -8.27
CA ARG A 23 -9.83 14.15 -9.50
C ARG A 23 -8.52 14.90 -9.23
N ARG A 24 -8.00 14.90 -8.00
CA ARG A 24 -6.57 15.17 -7.80
C ARG A 24 -5.82 14.19 -8.71
N ARG A 25 -5.15 14.71 -9.74
CA ARG A 25 -4.39 13.89 -10.69
C ARG A 25 -3.35 13.14 -9.89
N LEU A 26 -3.62 11.87 -9.59
CA LEU A 26 -2.61 10.97 -9.07
C LEU A 26 -1.69 10.65 -10.26
N SER A 27 -0.46 11.13 -10.20
CA SER A 27 0.53 10.74 -11.20
C SER A 27 0.73 9.22 -11.12
N ALA A 28 1.10 8.60 -12.23
CA ALA A 28 1.43 7.17 -12.23
C ALA A 28 2.57 6.85 -11.23
N GLU A 29 3.48 7.81 -11.03
CA GLU A 29 4.53 7.74 -10.00
C GLU A 29 3.96 7.73 -8.59
N ALA A 30 3.12 8.70 -8.23
CA ALA A 30 2.48 8.74 -6.92
C ALA A 30 1.63 7.49 -6.64
N ALA A 31 0.98 6.93 -7.67
CA ALA A 31 0.27 5.66 -7.55
C ALA A 31 1.22 4.48 -7.26
N ARG A 32 2.38 4.41 -7.93
CA ARG A 32 3.40 3.38 -7.68
C ARG A 32 3.97 3.51 -6.27
N ASP A 33 4.26 4.72 -5.81
CA ASP A 33 4.79 4.96 -4.46
C ASP A 33 3.80 4.53 -3.38
N MET A 34 2.50 4.81 -3.56
CA MET A 34 1.46 4.32 -2.66
C MET A 34 1.44 2.78 -2.58
N VAL A 35 1.60 2.11 -3.73
CA VAL A 35 1.65 0.64 -3.78
C VAL A 35 2.92 0.12 -3.10
N ARG A 36 4.09 0.71 -3.36
CA ARG A 36 5.35 0.35 -2.71
C ARG A 36 5.25 0.43 -1.20
N VAL A 37 4.71 1.54 -0.66
CA VAL A 37 4.50 1.70 0.79
C VAL A 37 3.54 0.64 1.33
N ARG A 38 2.47 0.32 0.60
CA ARG A 38 1.50 -0.70 1.01
C ARG A 38 2.12 -2.09 1.08
N GLU A 39 2.89 -2.47 0.06
CA GLU A 39 3.58 -3.76 0.00
C GLU A 39 4.69 -3.83 1.06
N ALA A 40 5.45 -2.76 1.27
CA ALA A 40 6.46 -2.68 2.33
C ALA A 40 5.82 -2.89 3.72
N ARG A 41 4.69 -2.22 4.01
CA ARG A 41 3.95 -2.43 5.26
C ARG A 41 3.43 -3.85 5.42
N ARG A 42 3.00 -4.48 4.32
CA ARG A 42 2.53 -5.87 4.32
C ARG A 42 3.67 -6.82 4.65
N ALA A 43 4.80 -6.68 3.95
CA ALA A 43 5.98 -7.50 4.18
C ALA A 43 6.56 -7.30 5.59
N PHE A 44 6.59 -6.06 6.09
CA PHE A 44 7.01 -5.76 7.46
C PHE A 44 6.19 -6.54 8.50
N ARG A 45 4.85 -6.58 8.35
CA ARG A 45 3.99 -7.33 9.28
C ARG A 45 4.13 -8.85 9.14
N GLU A 46 4.16 -9.36 7.91
CA GLU A 46 4.19 -10.80 7.65
C GLU A 46 5.54 -11.44 8.00
N LEU A 47 6.65 -10.72 7.79
CA LEU A 47 8.00 -11.18 8.08
C LEU A 47 8.61 -10.48 9.30
N TYR A 48 7.77 -9.96 10.20
CA TYR A 48 8.20 -9.19 11.35
C TYR A 48 9.20 -9.96 12.21
N THR A 49 8.81 -11.16 12.65
CA THR A 49 9.64 -11.99 13.55
C THR A 49 10.95 -12.43 12.91
N GLN A 50 10.99 -12.57 11.59
CA GLN A 50 12.19 -13.01 10.86
C GLN A 50 13.15 -11.84 10.57
N CYS A 51 12.62 -10.71 10.10
CA CYS A 51 13.42 -9.63 9.53
C CYS A 51 13.47 -8.36 10.40
N PHE A 52 12.50 -8.17 11.28
CA PHE A 52 12.24 -6.89 11.97
C PHE A 52 11.98 -7.04 13.49
N TRP A 53 12.33 -8.19 14.08
CA TRP A 53 11.96 -8.51 15.48
C TRP A 53 12.45 -7.48 16.52
N SER A 54 13.53 -6.76 16.19
CA SER A 54 14.15 -5.74 17.04
C SER A 54 13.51 -4.36 16.94
N GLU A 55 12.61 -4.14 15.98
CA GLU A 55 11.97 -2.85 15.74
C GLU A 55 10.71 -2.68 16.59
N ASP A 56 10.05 -1.52 16.51
CA ASP A 56 8.69 -1.37 17.08
C ASP A 56 7.67 -2.06 16.15
N PRO A 57 6.86 -3.03 16.63
CA PRO A 57 5.84 -3.69 15.81
C PRO A 57 4.76 -2.72 15.30
N ASN A 58 4.60 -1.56 15.93
CA ASN A 58 3.67 -0.52 15.52
C ASN A 58 4.32 0.57 14.66
N TYR A 59 5.59 0.41 14.28
CA TYR A 59 6.30 1.38 13.45
C TYR A 59 5.58 1.59 12.12
N ARG A 60 5.38 2.87 11.76
CA ARG A 60 4.60 3.25 10.58
C ARG A 60 5.52 3.52 9.39
N ILE A 61 5.78 2.48 8.60
CA ILE A 61 6.54 2.54 7.35
C ILE A 61 6.01 3.65 6.42
N THR A 62 6.88 4.58 6.02
CA THR A 62 6.65 5.63 5.02
C THR A 62 7.32 5.29 3.69
N LEU A 63 7.33 6.23 2.74
CA LEU A 63 7.98 6.01 1.44
C LEU A 63 9.51 5.97 1.58
N GLU A 64 10.05 6.80 2.46
CA GLU A 64 11.48 6.92 2.77
C GLU A 64 12.04 5.63 3.39
N ASP A 65 11.19 4.86 4.09
CA ASP A 65 11.57 3.59 4.71
C ASP A 65 11.60 2.41 3.71
N VAL A 66 11.00 2.55 2.52
CA VAL A 66 10.87 1.44 1.55
C VAL A 66 12.22 0.82 1.18
N PRO A 67 13.30 1.60 0.90
CA PRO A 67 14.62 1.03 0.63
C PRO A 67 15.17 0.21 1.80
N TRP A 68 14.97 0.68 3.04
CA TRP A 68 15.41 -0.03 4.24
C TRP A 68 14.64 -1.36 4.44
N VAL A 69 13.33 -1.34 4.23
CA VAL A 69 12.49 -2.56 4.27
C VAL A 69 12.97 -3.56 3.23
N ALA A 70 13.21 -3.11 2.00
CA ALA A 70 13.72 -3.96 0.92
C ALA A 70 15.06 -4.60 1.28
N GLU A 71 16.00 -3.81 1.81
CA GLU A 71 17.32 -4.30 2.22
C GLU A 71 17.20 -5.37 3.33
N ARG A 72 16.43 -5.09 4.39
CA ARG A 72 16.18 -6.03 5.49
C ARG A 72 15.59 -7.35 4.99
N LEU A 73 14.59 -7.27 4.11
CA LEU A 73 13.94 -8.44 3.52
C LEU A 73 14.91 -9.27 2.67
N MET A 74 15.71 -8.63 1.84
CA MET A 74 16.71 -9.32 1.00
C MET A 74 17.83 -9.95 1.82
N ARG A 75 18.23 -9.33 2.94
CA ARG A 75 19.33 -9.79 3.77
C ARG A 75 18.93 -10.94 4.70
N TYR A 76 17.73 -10.87 5.30
CA TYR A 76 17.34 -11.77 6.39
C TYR A 76 16.11 -12.65 6.07
N GLY A 77 15.33 -12.31 5.04
CA GLY A 77 14.06 -12.97 4.73
C GLY A 77 14.16 -14.24 3.88
N GLY A 78 15.38 -14.72 3.58
CA GLY A 78 15.59 -15.87 2.71
C GLY A 78 15.09 -15.61 1.28
N HIS A 79 14.72 -16.67 0.55
CA HIS A 79 14.27 -16.56 -0.84
C HIS A 79 12.98 -15.72 -0.96
N GLU A 80 11.98 -16.00 -0.11
CA GLU A 80 10.72 -15.26 -0.13
C GLU A 80 10.89 -13.78 0.20
N GLY A 81 11.68 -13.45 1.23
CA GLY A 81 12.01 -12.08 1.56
C GLY A 81 12.75 -11.38 0.44
N TRP A 82 13.70 -12.05 -0.22
CA TRP A 82 14.42 -11.50 -1.35
C TRP A 82 13.49 -11.14 -2.51
N GLU A 83 12.58 -12.03 -2.91
CA GLU A 83 11.62 -11.75 -3.98
C GLU A 83 10.71 -10.56 -3.66
N ARG A 84 10.24 -10.47 -2.40
CA ARG A 84 9.40 -9.36 -1.94
C ARG A 84 10.17 -8.05 -1.90
N GLY A 85 11.40 -8.06 -1.38
CA GLY A 85 12.29 -6.90 -1.37
C GLY A 85 12.60 -6.42 -2.79
N ALA A 86 12.87 -7.33 -3.73
CA ALA A 86 13.18 -6.99 -5.12
C ALA A 86 12.02 -6.29 -5.83
N LYS A 87 10.78 -6.68 -5.51
CA LYS A 87 9.57 -6.02 -6.02
C LYS A 87 9.42 -4.58 -5.52
N LEU A 88 9.93 -4.25 -4.33
CA LEU A 88 9.87 -2.89 -3.78
C LEU A 88 10.82 -1.92 -4.48
N CYS A 89 11.92 -2.43 -5.06
CA CYS A 89 12.90 -1.64 -5.79
C CYS A 89 12.50 -1.31 -7.24
N ARG A 90 11.37 -1.85 -7.72
CA ARG A 90 10.86 -1.68 -9.08
C ARG A 90 9.77 -0.62 -9.15
#